data_AF-A0A7Y0P9M8-F1
#
_entry.id   AF-A0A7Y0P9M8-F1
#
_cell.length_a   1.000
_cell.length_b   1.000
_cell.length_c   1.000
_cell.angle_alpha   90.00
_cell.angle_beta   90.00
_cell.angle_gamma   90.00
#
_symmetry.space_group_name_H-M   'P 1'
#
loop_
_entity.id
_entity.type
_entity.pdbx_description
1 polymer ?
#
loop_
_entity_poly.entity_id
_entity_poly.type
_entity_poly.pdbx_seq_one_letter_code
_entity_poly.pdbx_strand_id
1 'polypeptide(L)'
;MHIELDPAEHEEPTWEVRHPSDARRRRLNGRTKSILAIAAAAAVVVNAGAAWSYWHFTGYGAPAAAGSAVSMAIRARSDLNVPLTPGRTGSLVVTVTNGYEFPIRITSITPGQGNIVADDEHRDLGCTQAEVTMTKSRFDVDWSVRRNTIGAFTVPDALVMRPETAKGCAGATFTVPVQAFGVRKEAG
;
A
#
# COMPACT_ATOMS: atom_id res chain seq x y z
N MET A 1 -53.12 40.16 56.76
CA MET A 1 -52.85 40.12 55.30
C MET A 1 -52.71 38.64 54.95
N HIS A 2 -53.83 38.00 54.63
CA HIS A 2 -53.91 36.59 54.27
C HIS A 2 -53.78 36.49 52.75
N ILE A 3 -52.81 35.71 52.30
CA ILE A 3 -52.57 35.41 50.88
C ILE A 3 -53.22 34.05 50.64
N GLU A 4 -54.32 34.06 49.89
CA GLU A 4 -54.98 32.89 49.35
C GLU A 4 -54.19 32.47 48.10
N LEU A 5 -53.62 31.27 48.11
CA LEU A 5 -52.93 30.69 46.96
C LEU A 5 -53.92 29.81 46.21
N ASP A 6 -54.27 30.29 45.02
CA ASP A 6 -55.09 29.63 43.99
C ASP A 6 -54.44 28.31 43.52
N PRO A 7 -55.15 27.18 43.45
CA PRO A 7 -54.60 25.92 42.95
C PRO A 7 -54.51 25.93 41.42
N ALA A 8 -53.51 26.64 40.89
CA ALA A 8 -53.14 26.54 39.48
C ALA A 8 -52.49 25.17 39.22
N GLU A 9 -53.32 24.26 38.72
CA GLU A 9 -53.06 23.27 37.68
C GLU A 9 -51.64 22.66 37.64
N HIS A 10 -51.53 21.46 38.22
CA HIS A 10 -50.51 20.49 37.85
C HIS A 10 -50.71 20.07 36.38
N GLU A 11 -50.14 20.83 35.44
CA GLU A 11 -49.84 20.30 34.11
C GLU A 11 -48.62 19.38 34.23
N GLU A 12 -48.87 18.06 34.26
CA GLU A 12 -47.81 17.06 34.12
C GLU A 12 -47.10 17.28 32.76
N PRO A 13 -45.76 17.36 32.72
CA PRO A 13 -45.05 17.41 31.46
C PRO A 13 -45.24 16.07 30.74
N THR A 14 -46.11 16.05 29.73
CA THR A 14 -46.24 14.92 28.81
C THR A 14 -44.94 14.82 28.01
N TRP A 15 -43.99 14.06 28.53
CA TRP A 15 -42.80 13.66 27.80
C TRP A 15 -43.25 12.72 26.69
N GLU A 16 -43.56 13.27 25.52
CA GLU A 16 -43.84 12.48 24.33
C GLU A 16 -42.62 11.62 24.00
N VAL A 17 -42.74 10.31 24.22
CA VAL A 17 -41.78 9.33 23.75
C VAL A 17 -41.86 9.29 22.24
N ARG A 18 -40.87 9.88 21.56
CA ARG A 18 -40.71 9.65 20.13
C ARG A 18 -40.41 8.17 19.89
N HIS A 19 -41.42 7.42 19.47
CA HIS A 19 -41.27 6.05 19.02
C HIS A 19 -40.43 6.04 17.71
N PRO A 20 -39.37 5.22 17.61
CA PRO A 20 -38.50 5.15 16.42
C PRO A 20 -39.18 4.66 15.13
N SER A 21 -40.48 4.35 15.15
CA SER A 21 -41.18 3.71 14.03
C SER A 21 -41.68 4.66 12.94
N ASP A 22 -41.59 5.99 13.13
CA ASP A 22 -42.02 6.98 12.14
C ASP A 22 -40.99 7.29 11.04
N ALA A 23 -39.86 6.59 11.05
CA ALA A 23 -39.02 6.47 9.86
C ALA A 23 -39.74 5.57 8.85
N ARG A 24 -40.78 6.14 8.21
CA ARG A 24 -41.42 5.70 6.99
C ARG A 24 -40.35 5.03 6.13
N ARG A 25 -40.38 3.70 6.03
CA ARG A 25 -39.53 2.92 5.15
C ARG A 25 -39.69 3.48 3.75
N ARG A 26 -38.87 4.46 3.37
CA ARG A 26 -38.73 4.93 2.00
C ARG A 26 -38.14 3.75 1.27
N ARG A 27 -39.01 2.87 0.77
CA ARG A 27 -38.62 1.78 -0.11
C ARG A 27 -37.91 2.47 -1.27
N LEU A 28 -36.60 2.33 -1.32
CA LEU A 28 -35.79 2.83 -2.41
C LEU A 28 -36.39 2.27 -3.70
N ASN A 29 -36.86 3.15 -4.58
CA ASN A 29 -37.46 2.77 -5.85
C ASN A 29 -36.48 1.89 -6.63
N GLY A 30 -36.98 0.94 -7.43
CA GLY A 30 -36.12 -0.01 -8.17
C GLY A 30 -35.03 0.67 -9.00
N ARG A 31 -35.31 1.87 -9.53
CA ARG A 31 -34.34 2.73 -10.24
C ARG A 31 -33.23 3.28 -9.34
N THR A 32 -33.53 3.64 -8.10
CA THR A 32 -32.51 4.10 -7.13
C THR A 32 -31.63 2.94 -6.70
N LYS A 33 -32.20 1.74 -6.54
CA LYS A 33 -31.42 0.53 -6.26
C LYS A 33 -30.48 0.17 -7.40
N SER A 34 -30.92 0.28 -8.66
CA SER A 34 -30.06 0.00 -9.81
C SER A 34 -28.95 1.05 -9.96
N ILE A 35 -29.22 2.33 -9.73
CA ILE A 35 -28.18 3.38 -9.77
C ILE A 35 -27.14 3.16 -8.67
N LEU A 36 -27.58 2.86 -7.44
CA LEU A 36 -26.67 2.55 -6.33
C LEU A 36 -25.87 1.27 -6.59
N ALA A 37 -26.48 0.24 -7.19
CA ALA A 37 -25.78 -0.99 -7.53
C ALA A 37 -24.73 -0.77 -8.64
N ILE A 38 -25.02 0.05 -9.65
CA ILE A 38 -24.06 0.39 -10.71
C ILE A 38 -22.92 1.24 -10.14
N ALA A 39 -23.22 2.22 -9.29
CA ALA A 39 -22.20 3.02 -8.62
C ALA A 39 -21.31 2.18 -7.70
N ALA A 40 -21.89 1.24 -6.94
CA ALA A 40 -21.14 0.31 -6.10
C ALA A 40 -20.28 -0.64 -6.95
N ALA A 41 -20.81 -1.18 -8.05
CA ALA A 41 -20.05 -2.03 -8.97
C ALA A 41 -18.89 -1.26 -9.61
N ALA A 42 -19.11 -0.02 -10.05
CA ALA A 42 -18.06 0.84 -10.58
C ALA A 42 -16.98 1.13 -9.53
N ALA A 43 -17.35 1.42 -8.28
CA ALA A 43 -16.41 1.61 -7.19
C ALA A 43 -15.58 0.36 -6.87
N VAL A 44 -16.17 -0.84 -6.97
CA VAL A 44 -15.45 -2.11 -6.79
C VAL A 44 -14.50 -2.37 -7.96
N VAL A 45 -14.90 -2.11 -9.20
CA VAL A 45 -14.05 -2.32 -10.39
C VAL A 45 -12.84 -1.38 -10.40
N VAL A 46 -13.02 -0.12 -9.98
CA VAL A 46 -11.90 0.84 -9.89
C VAL A 46 -10.89 0.46 -8.81
N ASN A 47 -11.32 -0.16 -7.70
CA ASN A 47 -10.40 -0.63 -6.65
C ASN A 47 -9.83 -2.04 -6.92
N ALA A 48 -10.52 -2.90 -7.66
CA ALA A 48 -10.04 -4.24 -8.00
C ALA A 48 -8.99 -4.24 -9.15
N GLY A 49 -8.96 -3.20 -9.97
CA GLY A 49 -8.03 -3.09 -11.11
C GLY A 49 -6.56 -2.90 -10.70
N ALA A 50 -6.29 -2.20 -9.59
CA ALA A 50 -4.92 -1.92 -9.15
C ALA A 50 -4.19 -3.15 -8.59
N ALA A 51 -4.93 -4.10 -8.00
CA ALA A 51 -4.33 -5.31 -7.44
C ALA A 51 -3.91 -6.32 -8.53
N TRP A 52 -4.64 -6.38 -9.65
CA TRP A 52 -4.41 -7.39 -10.69
C TRP A 52 -3.24 -7.03 -11.62
N SER A 53 -2.95 -5.74 -11.82
CA SER A 53 -1.77 -5.31 -12.57
C SER A 53 -0.45 -5.49 -11.81
N TYR A 54 -0.48 -5.69 -10.49
CA TYR A 54 0.74 -5.95 -9.71
C TYR A 54 1.29 -7.37 -9.90
N TRP A 55 0.42 -8.35 -10.22
CA TRP A 55 0.83 -9.75 -10.29
C TRP A 55 1.51 -10.16 -11.59
N HIS A 56 1.40 -9.36 -12.66
CA HIS A 56 1.79 -9.84 -13.99
C HIS A 56 3.23 -9.53 -14.42
N PHE A 57 4.04 -8.82 -13.61
CA PHE A 57 5.40 -8.42 -14.01
C PHE A 57 6.54 -9.36 -13.61
N THR A 58 6.25 -10.46 -12.90
CA THR A 58 7.25 -11.52 -12.70
C THR A 58 7.12 -12.54 -13.81
N GLY A 59 7.86 -12.35 -14.90
CA GLY A 59 8.04 -13.39 -15.91
C GLY A 59 8.68 -14.61 -15.25
N TYR A 60 7.89 -15.62 -14.92
CA TYR A 60 8.38 -16.88 -14.38
C TYR A 60 9.05 -17.65 -15.53
N GLY A 61 10.38 -17.74 -15.50
CA GLY A 61 11.12 -18.61 -16.42
C GLY A 61 10.77 -20.09 -16.17
N ALA A 62 10.90 -20.93 -17.21
CA ALA A 62 10.62 -22.37 -17.21
C ALA A 62 11.26 -23.12 -16.01
N PRO A 63 10.69 -24.26 -15.56
CA PRO A 63 11.10 -24.94 -14.33
C PRO A 63 12.57 -25.38 -14.41
N ALA A 64 13.39 -24.77 -13.58
CA ALA A 64 14.81 -24.93 -13.62
C ALA A 64 15.28 -25.92 -12.51
N ALA A 65 16.28 -26.74 -12.81
CA ALA A 65 16.86 -27.73 -11.89
C ALA A 65 17.31 -27.09 -10.56
N ALA A 66 17.55 -27.89 -9.52
CA ALA A 66 18.13 -27.38 -8.27
C ALA A 66 19.42 -26.55 -8.57
N GLY A 67 19.58 -25.42 -7.87
CA GLY A 67 20.70 -24.49 -8.13
C GLY A 67 20.54 -23.58 -9.35
N SER A 68 19.44 -23.70 -10.10
CA SER A 68 19.21 -22.80 -11.25
C SER A 68 18.96 -21.36 -10.82
N ALA A 69 19.47 -20.44 -11.62
CA ALA A 69 19.32 -19.01 -11.40
C ALA A 69 17.87 -18.57 -11.58
N VAL A 70 17.40 -17.75 -10.63
CA VAL A 70 16.11 -17.06 -10.67
C VAL A 70 16.39 -15.57 -10.72
N SER A 71 15.71 -14.84 -11.59
CA SER A 71 15.79 -13.38 -11.66
C SER A 71 14.40 -12.77 -11.74
N MET A 72 14.15 -11.70 -11.00
CA MET A 72 12.83 -11.08 -10.88
C MET A 72 12.95 -9.54 -10.84
N ALA A 73 12.17 -8.86 -11.68
CA ALA A 73 12.02 -7.41 -11.58
C ALA A 73 10.99 -7.10 -10.48
N ILE A 74 11.35 -6.21 -9.56
CA ILE A 74 10.54 -5.88 -8.38
C ILE A 74 10.40 -4.36 -8.24
N ARG A 75 9.23 -3.91 -7.81
CA ARG A 75 8.98 -2.53 -7.37
C ARG A 75 9.08 -2.48 -5.85
N ALA A 76 10.26 -2.17 -5.36
CA ALA A 76 10.50 -1.98 -3.94
C ALA A 76 10.02 -0.59 -3.49
N ARG A 77 9.93 -0.38 -2.17
CA ARG A 77 9.50 0.88 -1.58
C ARG A 77 10.52 1.39 -0.57
N SER A 78 10.69 2.70 -0.42
CA SER A 78 11.36 3.23 0.76
C SER A 78 10.60 2.83 2.03
N ASP A 79 11.30 2.75 3.15
CA ASP A 79 10.66 2.45 4.45
C ASP A 79 9.57 3.47 4.78
N LEU A 80 8.36 2.96 5.04
CA LEU A 80 7.19 3.78 5.38
C LEU A 80 7.27 4.36 6.80
N ASN A 81 8.03 3.71 7.69
CA ASN A 81 8.13 4.12 9.09
C ASN A 81 9.25 5.15 9.31
N VAL A 82 10.21 5.20 8.39
CA VAL A 82 11.35 6.12 8.44
C VAL A 82 11.45 6.85 7.10
N PRO A 83 10.71 7.96 6.95
CA PRO A 83 10.68 8.70 5.69
C PRO A 83 12.07 9.21 5.30
N LEU A 84 12.36 9.16 4.01
CA LEU A 84 13.62 9.66 3.48
C LEU A 84 13.62 11.20 3.50
N THR A 85 14.75 11.79 3.87
CA THR A 85 14.93 13.24 3.97
C THR A 85 16.18 13.68 3.22
N PRO A 86 16.21 14.92 2.67
CA PRO A 86 17.37 15.40 1.91
C PRO A 86 18.67 15.30 2.72
N GLY A 87 19.71 14.74 2.09
CA GLY A 87 21.03 14.54 2.68
C GLY A 87 21.15 13.31 3.59
N ARG A 88 20.11 12.48 3.69
CA ARG A 88 20.11 11.28 4.55
C ARG A 88 19.96 9.99 3.74
N THR A 89 20.42 8.90 4.35
CA THR A 89 20.17 7.54 3.88
C THR A 89 18.86 7.01 4.45
N GLY A 90 18.27 6.03 3.76
CA GLY A 90 17.10 5.32 4.22
C GLY A 90 17.09 3.88 3.72
N SER A 91 16.22 3.10 4.33
CA SER A 91 16.07 1.68 4.03
C SER A 91 15.14 1.46 2.84
N LEU A 92 15.40 0.36 2.13
CA LEU A 92 14.54 -0.14 1.06
C LEU A 92 13.81 -1.40 1.52
N VAL A 93 12.49 -1.39 1.44
CA VAL A 93 11.63 -2.55 1.69
C VAL A 93 11.32 -3.23 0.37
N VAL A 94 11.72 -4.50 0.26
CA VAL A 94 11.56 -5.35 -0.92
C VAL A 94 10.54 -6.44 -0.61
N THR A 95 9.46 -6.48 -1.38
CA THR A 95 8.46 -7.55 -1.30
C THR A 95 8.67 -8.54 -2.43
N VAL A 96 8.95 -9.80 -2.09
CA VAL A 96 9.21 -10.89 -3.04
C VAL A 96 8.03 -11.85 -3.01
N THR A 97 7.36 -12.02 -4.15
CA THR A 97 6.29 -13.02 -4.32
C THR A 97 6.85 -14.23 -5.06
N ASN A 98 6.97 -15.36 -4.35
CA ASN A 98 7.39 -16.62 -4.95
C ASN A 98 6.17 -17.40 -5.43
N GLY A 99 5.90 -17.35 -6.75
CA GLY A 99 4.88 -18.15 -7.42
C GLY A 99 5.38 -19.51 -7.94
N TYR A 100 6.62 -19.89 -7.65
CA TYR A 100 7.14 -21.20 -8.01
C TYR A 100 6.69 -22.26 -7.00
N GLU A 101 6.55 -23.50 -7.47
CA GLU A 101 6.24 -24.70 -6.66
C GLU A 101 7.41 -25.17 -5.76
N PHE A 102 8.51 -24.42 -5.72
CA PHE A 102 9.69 -24.71 -4.91
C PHE A 102 10.15 -23.46 -4.13
N PRO A 103 10.82 -23.65 -2.97
CA PRO A 103 11.41 -22.53 -2.24
C PRO A 103 12.56 -21.89 -3.05
N ILE A 104 12.70 -20.58 -2.93
CA ILE A 104 13.80 -19.83 -3.55
C ILE A 104 14.64 -19.14 -2.47
N ARG A 105 15.92 -18.92 -2.78
CA ARG A 105 16.83 -18.11 -1.98
C ARG A 105 17.29 -16.91 -2.81
N ILE A 106 16.90 -15.71 -2.42
CA ILE A 106 17.40 -14.47 -3.04
C ILE A 106 18.79 -14.20 -2.46
N THR A 107 19.75 -13.93 -3.35
CA THR A 107 21.17 -13.76 -3.01
C THR A 107 21.67 -12.36 -3.28
N SER A 108 21.02 -11.60 -4.16
CA SER A 108 21.38 -10.19 -4.37
C SER A 108 20.23 -9.34 -4.91
N ILE A 109 20.30 -8.05 -4.58
CA ILE A 109 19.44 -6.99 -5.11
C ILE A 109 20.33 -5.97 -5.84
N THR A 110 19.91 -5.55 -7.03
CA THR A 110 20.59 -4.53 -7.84
C THR A 110 19.58 -3.49 -8.34
N PRO A 111 20.03 -2.29 -8.74
CA PRO A 111 19.17 -1.33 -9.41
C PRO A 111 18.49 -1.94 -10.64
N GLY A 112 17.18 -1.74 -10.75
CA GLY A 112 16.38 -2.18 -11.89
C GLY A 112 16.33 -1.10 -12.98
N GLN A 113 15.67 -1.42 -14.09
CA GLN A 113 15.43 -0.45 -15.15
C GLN A 113 14.28 0.50 -14.78
N GLY A 114 14.47 1.79 -15.10
CA GLY A 114 13.49 2.85 -14.90
C GLY A 114 13.80 3.79 -13.73
N ASN A 115 12.93 4.78 -13.56
CA ASN A 115 13.14 5.85 -12.59
C ASN A 115 12.65 5.47 -11.19
N ILE A 116 13.27 6.07 -10.17
CA ILE A 116 12.73 6.13 -8.81
C ILE A 116 11.68 7.23 -8.78
N VAL A 117 10.52 6.94 -8.20
CA VAL A 117 9.33 7.78 -8.33
C VAL A 117 8.70 7.99 -6.96
N ALA A 118 8.46 9.24 -6.58
CA ALA A 118 7.71 9.58 -5.38
C ALA A 118 6.25 9.11 -5.48
N ASP A 119 5.57 8.98 -4.34
CA ASP A 119 4.13 8.77 -4.30
C ASP A 119 3.35 9.94 -4.94
N ASP A 120 2.11 9.65 -5.32
CA ASP A 120 1.29 10.57 -6.11
C ASP A 120 1.05 11.90 -5.39
N GLU A 121 0.80 11.86 -4.08
CA GLU A 121 0.57 13.05 -3.26
C GLU A 121 1.77 14.02 -3.32
N HIS A 122 2.99 13.53 -3.15
CA HIS A 122 4.17 14.39 -3.22
C HIS A 122 4.48 14.84 -4.64
N ARG A 123 4.22 14.01 -5.66
CA ARG A 123 4.41 14.42 -7.07
C ARG A 123 3.48 15.55 -7.47
N ASP A 124 2.22 15.50 -7.03
CA ASP A 124 1.22 16.55 -7.28
C ASP A 124 1.61 17.88 -6.59
N LEU A 125 2.37 17.80 -5.49
CA LEU A 125 2.99 18.94 -4.80
C LEU A 125 4.34 19.38 -5.40
N GLY A 126 4.75 18.81 -6.54
CA GLY A 126 5.94 19.22 -7.28
C GLY A 126 7.18 18.34 -7.08
N CYS A 127 7.08 17.23 -6.34
CA CYS A 127 8.17 16.25 -6.20
C CYS A 127 8.33 15.36 -7.46
N THR A 128 8.62 15.97 -8.61
CA THR A 128 8.75 15.26 -9.89
C THR A 128 10.17 14.75 -10.14
N GLN A 129 11.17 15.38 -9.53
CA GLN A 129 12.58 15.00 -9.59
C GLN A 129 13.13 14.81 -8.18
N ALA A 130 12.73 13.72 -7.53
CA ALA A 130 13.39 13.32 -6.31
C ALA A 130 14.77 12.77 -6.69
N GLU A 131 15.84 13.48 -6.37
CA GLU A 131 17.22 13.04 -6.59
C GLU A 131 17.58 11.93 -5.59
N VAL A 132 16.82 10.83 -5.65
CA VAL A 132 16.99 9.63 -4.85
C VAL A 132 17.70 8.61 -5.69
N THR A 133 18.74 8.01 -5.14
CA THR A 133 19.53 6.97 -5.79
C THR A 133 19.79 5.81 -4.84
N MET A 134 20.09 4.63 -5.39
CA MET A 134 20.62 3.54 -4.57
C MET A 134 22.06 3.84 -4.16
N THR A 135 22.45 3.49 -2.94
CA THR A 135 23.79 3.76 -2.40
C THR A 135 24.86 2.84 -2.98
N LYS A 136 24.47 1.69 -3.52
CA LYS A 136 25.36 0.68 -4.12
C LYS A 136 24.76 0.14 -5.41
N SER A 137 25.62 -0.37 -6.28
CA SER A 137 25.20 -1.09 -7.50
C SER A 137 24.73 -2.52 -7.22
N ARG A 138 25.02 -3.06 -6.03
CA ARG A 138 24.63 -4.40 -5.60
C ARG A 138 24.56 -4.48 -4.08
N PHE A 139 23.57 -5.20 -3.58
CA PHE A 139 23.38 -5.56 -2.19
C PHE A 139 23.31 -7.08 -2.08
N ASP A 140 24.27 -7.69 -1.40
CA ASP A 140 24.22 -9.14 -1.14
C ASP A 140 23.28 -9.40 0.04
N VAL A 141 22.43 -10.42 -0.12
CA VAL A 141 21.37 -10.78 0.82
C VAL A 141 21.26 -12.29 0.94
N ASP A 142 20.60 -12.79 1.98
CA ASP A 142 20.23 -14.20 2.09
C ASP A 142 18.79 -14.32 2.57
N TRP A 143 17.86 -14.31 1.61
CA TRP A 143 16.42 -14.33 1.91
C TRP A 143 15.79 -15.60 1.39
N SER A 144 15.21 -16.39 2.29
CA SER A 144 14.47 -17.58 1.93
C SER A 144 12.98 -17.25 1.78
N VAL A 145 12.42 -17.52 0.60
CA VAL A 145 10.98 -17.37 0.32
C VAL A 145 10.40 -18.74 0.00
N ARG A 146 9.45 -19.20 0.82
CA ARG A 146 8.81 -20.51 0.63
C ARG A 146 8.01 -20.52 -0.69
N ARG A 147 7.77 -21.72 -1.24
CA ARG A 147 6.93 -21.89 -2.44
C ARG A 147 5.56 -21.25 -2.22
N ASN A 148 4.98 -20.62 -3.24
CA ASN A 148 3.65 -20.02 -3.19
C ASN A 148 3.42 -19.08 -1.99
N THR A 149 4.45 -18.31 -1.60
CA THR A 149 4.38 -17.35 -0.49
C THR A 149 4.97 -16.00 -0.86
N ILE A 150 4.73 -15.01 0.01
CA ILE A 150 5.28 -13.66 -0.07
C ILE A 150 6.23 -13.45 1.12
N GLY A 151 7.37 -12.83 0.87
CA GLY A 151 8.28 -12.34 1.89
C GLY A 151 8.51 -10.83 1.75
N ALA A 152 8.62 -10.12 2.87
CA ALA A 152 9.00 -8.71 2.92
C ALA A 152 10.32 -8.58 3.67
N PHE A 153 11.30 -7.91 3.05
CA PHE A 153 12.66 -7.81 3.55
C PHE A 153 13.15 -6.38 3.47
N THR A 154 14.02 -6.00 4.40
CA THR A 154 14.60 -4.66 4.46
C THR A 154 16.08 -4.71 4.05
N VAL A 155 16.48 -3.82 3.14
CA VAL A 155 17.87 -3.51 2.83
C VAL A 155 18.20 -2.18 3.51
N PRO A 156 18.95 -2.18 4.62
CA PRO A 156 19.29 -0.95 5.33
C PRO A 156 20.21 -0.07 4.50
N ASP A 157 20.07 1.25 4.66
CA ASP A 157 20.90 2.28 3.99
C ASP A 157 21.02 2.09 2.46
N ALA A 158 19.98 1.54 1.84
CA ALA A 158 19.97 1.23 0.42
C ALA A 158 19.70 2.45 -0.45
N LEU A 159 19.05 3.47 0.11
CA LEU A 159 18.66 4.70 -0.58
C LEU A 159 19.40 5.89 0.02
N VAL A 160 19.71 6.87 -0.83
CA VAL A 160 20.16 8.19 -0.42
C VAL A 160 19.37 9.24 -1.19
N MET A 161 18.92 10.27 -0.49
CA MET A 161 18.29 11.44 -1.09
C MET A 161 19.30 12.58 -1.09
N ARG A 162 19.56 13.14 -2.26
CA ARG A 162 20.54 14.21 -2.36
C ARG A 162 20.05 15.51 -1.67
N PRO A 163 20.96 16.29 -1.06
CA PRO A 163 20.60 17.50 -0.31
C PRO A 163 19.96 18.59 -1.19
N GLU A 164 20.25 18.61 -2.48
CA GLU A 164 19.67 19.52 -3.47
C GLU A 164 18.22 19.20 -3.85
N THR A 165 17.67 18.07 -3.39
CA THR A 165 16.30 17.68 -3.69
C THR A 165 15.30 18.72 -3.17
N ALA A 166 14.29 19.04 -3.99
CA ALA A 166 13.23 19.97 -3.63
C ALA A 166 12.58 19.60 -2.27
N LYS A 167 12.33 20.61 -1.43
CA LYS A 167 11.75 20.42 -0.09
C LYS A 167 10.40 19.70 -0.12
N GLY A 168 9.63 19.86 -1.20
CA GLY A 168 8.35 19.15 -1.41
C GLY A 168 8.47 17.64 -1.54
N CYS A 169 9.69 17.08 -1.63
CA CYS A 169 9.94 15.64 -1.60
C CYS A 169 10.23 15.09 -0.19
N ALA A 170 10.43 15.94 0.80
CA ALA A 170 10.75 15.48 2.14
C ALA A 170 9.55 14.76 2.74
N GLY A 171 9.75 13.53 3.22
CA GLY A 171 8.65 12.71 3.75
C GLY A 171 7.97 11.81 2.72
N ALA A 172 8.31 11.94 1.42
CA ALA A 172 7.74 11.12 0.37
C ALA A 172 8.14 9.64 0.50
N THR A 173 7.24 8.76 0.03
CA THR A 173 7.52 7.35 -0.17
C THR A 173 7.92 7.11 -1.62
N PHE A 174 9.06 6.47 -1.82
CA PHE A 174 9.61 6.23 -3.15
C PHE A 174 9.33 4.80 -3.62
N THR A 175 8.85 4.65 -4.85
CA THR A 175 8.87 3.39 -5.59
C THR A 175 10.21 3.25 -6.31
N VAL A 176 10.93 2.17 -6.03
CA VAL A 176 12.29 1.93 -6.53
C VAL A 176 12.28 0.65 -7.38
N PRO A 177 12.56 0.74 -8.70
CA PRO A 177 12.75 -0.46 -9.51
C PRO A 177 14.05 -1.15 -9.11
N VAL A 178 13.96 -2.45 -8.80
CA VAL A 178 15.11 -3.29 -8.48
C VAL A 178 15.04 -4.61 -9.24
N GLN A 179 16.19 -5.23 -9.45
CA GLN A 179 16.30 -6.60 -9.93
C GLN A 179 16.81 -7.47 -8.79
N ALA A 180 16.05 -8.52 -8.46
CA ALA A 180 16.45 -9.55 -7.53
C ALA A 180 17.02 -10.75 -8.27
N PHE A 181 18.12 -11.30 -7.75
CA PHE A 181 18.73 -12.53 -8.23
C PHE A 181 18.77 -13.55 -7.10
N GLY A 182 18.55 -14.81 -7.44
CA GLY A 182 18.53 -15.90 -6.49
C GLY A 182 18.70 -17.24 -7.16
N VAL A 183 18.48 -18.29 -6.38
CA VAL A 183 18.54 -19.68 -6.80
C VAL A 183 17.37 -20.47 -6.25
N ARG A 184 16.99 -21.55 -6.93
CA ARG A 184 16.12 -22.57 -6.35
C ARG A 184 16.80 -23.19 -5.13
N LYS A 185 16.08 -23.29 -4.02
CA LYS A 185 16.50 -24.04 -2.83
C LYS A 185 15.99 -25.49 -2.94
N GLU A 186 16.81 -26.45 -2.55
CA GLU A 186 16.35 -27.84 -2.42
C GLU A 186 15.33 -27.96 -1.29
N ALA A 187 14.36 -28.87 -1.44
CA ALA A 187 13.49 -29.23 -0.34
C ALA A 187 14.35 -30.05 0.64
N GLY A 188 14.74 -29.42 1.74
CA GLY A 188 15.31 -30.12 2.89
C GLY A 188 14.24 -30.89 3.65
#